data_AF-A0A2E5YLM5-F1
#
_entry.id   AF-A0A2E5YLM5-F1
#
_cell.length_a   1.000
_cell.length_b   1.000
_cell.length_c   1.000
_cell.angle_alpha   90.00
_cell.angle_beta   90.00
_cell.angle_gamma   90.00
#
_symmetry.space_group_name_H-M   'P 1'
#
loop_
_entity.id
_entity.type
_entity.pdbx_description
1 polymer ?
#
loop_
_entity_poly.entity_id
_entity_poly.type
_entity_poly.pdbx_seq_one_letter_code
_entity_poly.pdbx_strand_id
1 'polypeptide(L)'
;MKILDAELIASAPRFDKLPPSGLPEIAFLGRSNVGKSSLLNALARRKKLARTSSTPGKTRDLVLFKIRTDRGDIGFVDLPGYGWAKVSRKERDGWQRLAEGYLANREELRLAFVLQDLRRSWSEDESLLLRWLAEQSVPGRVVVTKTDKLKLMKRKERTRKLRAEIGDDFDNPIVTSSQKGDGLDVVWRTCFEFAFPDLEGSTEGAREES
;
A
#
# COMPACT_ATOMS: atom_id res chain seq x y z
N MET A 1 -6.94 16.80 -7.89
CA MET A 1 -5.94 15.84 -8.43
C MET A 1 -6.58 15.05 -9.56
N LYS A 2 -5.92 15.03 -10.72
CA LYS A 2 -6.28 14.28 -11.92
C LYS A 2 -5.18 13.28 -12.22
N ILE A 3 -5.58 12.05 -12.52
CA ILE A 3 -4.66 11.02 -13.03
C ILE A 3 -4.63 11.18 -14.54
N LEU A 4 -3.43 11.41 -15.07
CA LEU A 4 -3.18 11.63 -16.49
C LEU A 4 -2.90 10.31 -17.19
N ASP A 5 -2.09 9.46 -16.58
CA ASP A 5 -1.75 8.15 -17.12
C ASP A 5 -1.28 7.16 -16.04
N ALA A 6 -1.23 5.87 -16.40
CA ALA A 6 -0.66 4.83 -15.56
C ALA A 6 -0.09 3.70 -16.42
N GLU A 7 1.18 3.37 -16.21
CA GLU A 7 1.92 2.39 -17.01
C GLU A 7 2.72 1.43 -16.14
N LEU A 8 2.92 0.21 -16.67
CA LEU A 8 3.84 -0.77 -16.09
C LEU A 8 5.26 -0.45 -16.54
N ILE A 9 6.17 -0.25 -15.59
CA ILE A 9 7.59 0.01 -15.88
C ILE A 9 8.37 -1.31 -15.88
N ALA A 10 8.24 -2.09 -14.81
CA ALA A 10 9.04 -3.31 -14.64
C ALA A 10 8.36 -4.33 -13.73
N SER A 11 8.75 -5.59 -13.92
CA SER A 11 8.44 -6.72 -13.05
C SER A 11 9.75 -7.44 -12.76
N ALA A 12 10.10 -7.61 -11.49
CA ALA A 12 11.37 -8.21 -11.09
C ALA A 12 11.20 -9.23 -9.94
N PRO A 13 11.75 -10.44 -10.05
CA PRO A 13 11.70 -11.45 -8.98
C PRO A 13 12.66 -11.15 -7.82
N ARG A 14 13.51 -10.11 -7.95
CA ARG A 14 14.49 -9.63 -6.97
C ARG A 14 14.54 -8.12 -6.98
N PHE A 15 14.71 -7.49 -5.82
CA PHE A 15 14.69 -6.02 -5.71
C PHE A 15 15.87 -5.37 -6.45
N ASP A 16 17.04 -6.01 -6.46
CA ASP A 16 18.23 -5.57 -7.19
C ASP A 16 18.08 -5.64 -8.72
N LYS A 17 17.00 -6.24 -9.21
CA LYS A 17 16.62 -6.28 -10.64
C LYS A 17 15.48 -5.34 -10.98
N LEU A 18 14.90 -4.65 -9.99
CA LEU A 18 13.93 -3.60 -10.23
C LEU A 18 14.69 -2.31 -10.61
N PRO A 19 14.52 -1.77 -11.82
CA PRO A 19 15.26 -0.58 -12.24
C PRO A 19 14.96 0.60 -11.30
N PRO A 20 15.94 1.48 -11.03
CA PRO A 20 15.66 2.72 -10.32
C PRO A 20 14.60 3.51 -11.09
N SER A 21 13.58 3.98 -10.38
CA SER A 21 12.48 4.71 -11.03
C SER A 21 12.80 6.19 -11.19
N GLY A 22 13.64 6.73 -10.31
CA GLY A 22 13.84 8.18 -10.17
C GLY A 22 12.59 8.91 -9.69
N LEU A 23 11.60 8.18 -9.16
CA LEU A 23 10.32 8.70 -8.66
C LEU A 23 10.20 8.38 -7.17
N PRO A 24 9.49 9.19 -6.37
CA PRO A 24 9.08 8.74 -5.04
C PRO A 24 8.20 7.49 -5.17
N GLU A 25 8.54 6.44 -4.43
CA GLU A 25 7.86 5.14 -4.49
C GLU A 25 6.97 4.90 -3.28
N ILE A 26 5.78 4.37 -3.55
CA ILE A 26 4.79 3.94 -2.55
C ILE A 26 4.59 2.43 -2.70
N ALA A 27 4.94 1.70 -1.65
CA ALA A 27 4.84 0.25 -1.61
C ALA A 27 3.44 -0.19 -1.15
N PHE A 28 2.91 -1.23 -1.79
CA PHE A 28 1.64 -1.84 -1.40
C PHE A 28 1.89 -3.29 -1.00
N LEU A 29 1.56 -3.60 0.25
CA LEU A 29 1.73 -4.92 0.85
C LEU A 29 0.39 -5.40 1.40
N GLY A 30 0.24 -6.71 1.52
CA GLY A 30 -0.94 -7.28 2.16
C GLY A 30 -1.14 -8.72 1.77
N ARG A 31 -2.02 -9.40 2.50
CA ARG A 31 -2.26 -10.83 2.27
C ARG A 31 -2.77 -11.13 0.86
N SER A 32 -2.54 -12.35 0.39
CA SER A 32 -3.18 -12.83 -0.84
C SER A 32 -4.69 -12.61 -0.78
N ASN A 33 -5.27 -12.10 -1.86
CA ASN A 33 -6.69 -11.73 -1.96
C ASN A 33 -7.18 -10.64 -1.00
N VAL A 34 -6.30 -9.84 -0.38
CA VAL A 34 -6.74 -8.71 0.47
C VAL A 34 -7.42 -7.57 -0.30
N GLY A 35 -7.21 -7.49 -1.61
CA GLY A 35 -7.76 -6.41 -2.46
C GLY A 35 -6.71 -5.44 -3.02
N LYS A 36 -5.42 -5.74 -2.85
CA LYS A 36 -4.29 -4.93 -3.34
C LYS A 36 -4.38 -4.52 -4.81
N SER A 37 -4.49 -5.49 -5.72
CA SER A 37 -4.62 -5.19 -7.15
C SER A 37 -5.90 -4.42 -7.49
N SER A 38 -6.99 -4.64 -6.76
CA SER A 38 -8.23 -3.86 -6.92
C SER A 38 -8.05 -2.41 -6.46
N LEU A 39 -7.31 -2.19 -5.36
CA LEU A 39 -6.98 -0.85 -4.88
C LEU A 39 -6.07 -0.12 -5.87
N LEU A 40 -4.99 -0.75 -6.33
CA LEU A 40 -4.06 -0.18 -7.34
C LEU A 40 -4.82 0.23 -8.61
N ASN A 41 -5.67 -0.65 -9.13
CA ASN A 41 -6.50 -0.37 -10.30
C ASN A 41 -7.47 0.81 -10.06
N ALA A 42 -8.09 0.88 -8.89
CA ALA A 42 -8.99 1.97 -8.53
C ALA A 42 -8.26 3.30 -8.37
N LEU A 43 -7.09 3.30 -7.71
CA LEU A 43 -6.24 4.49 -7.56
C LEU A 43 -5.75 4.99 -8.92
N ALA A 44 -5.34 4.10 -9.82
CA ALA A 44 -4.88 4.45 -11.16
C ALA A 44 -6.02 4.76 -12.15
N ARG A 45 -7.30 4.58 -11.75
CA ARG A 45 -8.47 4.65 -12.65
C ARG A 45 -8.34 3.76 -13.89
N ARG A 46 -7.66 2.60 -13.77
CA ARG A 46 -7.45 1.61 -14.85
C ARG A 46 -7.98 0.25 -14.41
N LYS A 47 -8.72 -0.44 -15.28
CA LYS A 47 -9.31 -1.76 -14.93
C LYS A 47 -8.32 -2.94 -14.93
N LYS A 48 -7.16 -2.81 -15.59
CA LYS A 48 -6.24 -3.92 -15.88
C LYS A 48 -4.75 -3.55 -15.72
N LEU A 49 -4.43 -2.53 -14.92
CA LEU A 49 -3.04 -2.15 -14.66
C LEU A 49 -2.36 -3.25 -13.82
N ALA A 50 -2.91 -3.52 -12.64
CA ALA A 50 -2.49 -4.62 -11.79
C ALA A 50 -3.35 -5.86 -12.07
N ARG A 51 -2.70 -7.00 -12.37
CA ARG A 51 -3.39 -8.27 -12.61
C ARG A 51 -4.02 -8.80 -11.31
N THR A 52 -5.35 -8.82 -11.25
CA THR A 52 -6.12 -9.52 -10.22
C THR A 52 -6.07 -11.03 -10.48
N SER A 53 -5.00 -11.74 -10.10
CA SER A 53 -4.98 -13.21 -10.17
C SER A 53 -5.45 -13.79 -8.84
N SER A 54 -6.51 -14.60 -8.90
CA SER A 54 -7.13 -15.30 -7.77
C SER A 54 -6.34 -16.51 -7.29
N THR A 55 -5.32 -16.95 -8.04
CA THR A 55 -4.49 -18.11 -7.74
C THR A 55 -3.36 -17.73 -6.76
N PRO A 56 -3.39 -18.23 -5.51
CA PRO A 56 -2.28 -18.08 -4.55
C PRO A 56 -1.13 -19.03 -4.93
N GLY A 57 0.12 -18.68 -4.61
CA GLY A 57 1.22 -19.68 -4.60
C GLY A 57 2.17 -19.72 -5.81
N LYS A 58 2.38 -18.62 -6.54
CA LYS A 58 3.62 -18.46 -7.31
C LYS A 58 4.34 -17.25 -6.76
N THR A 59 5.66 -17.36 -6.53
CA THR A 59 6.54 -16.22 -6.22
C THR A 59 6.17 -15.10 -7.19
N ARG A 60 5.57 -14.02 -6.66
CA ARG A 60 5.16 -12.89 -7.50
C ARG A 60 6.30 -11.89 -7.44
N ASP A 61 6.70 -11.42 -8.60
CA ASP A 61 7.65 -10.34 -8.76
C ASP A 61 7.21 -9.09 -7.99
N LEU A 62 8.18 -8.23 -7.66
CA LEU A 62 7.92 -6.81 -7.42
C LEU A 62 7.47 -6.19 -8.74
N VAL A 63 6.36 -5.48 -8.73
CA VAL A 63 5.84 -4.84 -9.94
C VAL A 63 5.80 -3.33 -9.73
N LEU A 64 6.58 -2.61 -10.53
CA LEU A 64 6.66 -1.15 -10.50
C LEU A 64 5.76 -0.56 -11.59
N PHE A 65 4.86 0.31 -11.16
CA PHE A 65 4.01 1.11 -12.03
C PHE A 65 4.36 2.58 -11.88
N LYS A 66 4.35 3.33 -12.98
CA LYS A 66 4.41 4.78 -12.95
C LYS A 66 3.01 5.34 -13.06
N ILE A 67 2.61 6.18 -12.10
CA ILE A 67 1.33 6.88 -12.12
C ILE A 67 1.58 8.35 -12.37
N ARG A 68 1.10 8.85 -13.50
CA ARG A 68 1.23 10.26 -13.89
C ARG A 68 0.05 11.06 -13.41
N THR A 69 0.30 12.19 -12.77
CA THR A 69 -0.77 13.07 -12.26
C THR A 69 -0.51 14.53 -12.63
N ASP A 70 -1.52 15.38 -12.43
CA ASP A 70 -1.38 16.83 -12.56
C ASP A 70 -0.56 17.50 -11.44
N ARG A 71 -0.10 16.75 -10.43
CA ARG A 71 0.65 17.25 -9.27
C ARG A 71 2.06 16.65 -9.12
N GLY A 72 2.45 15.69 -9.95
CA GLY A 72 3.71 14.95 -9.84
C GLY A 72 3.53 13.46 -10.14
N ASP A 73 4.58 12.84 -10.68
CA ASP A 73 4.58 11.41 -11.01
C ASP A 73 5.03 10.60 -9.77
N ILE A 74 4.33 9.51 -9.47
CA ILE A 74 4.63 8.62 -8.33
C ILE A 74 4.83 7.19 -8.83
N GLY A 75 5.82 6.49 -8.27
CA GLY A 75 6.00 5.05 -8.47
C GLY A 75 5.12 4.25 -7.52
N PHE A 76 4.23 3.41 -8.02
CA PHE A 76 3.52 2.42 -7.19
C PHE A 76 4.20 1.08 -7.32
N VAL A 77 4.60 0.50 -6.18
CA VAL A 77 5.26 -0.82 -6.14
C VAL A 77 4.33 -1.83 -5.51
N ASP A 78 3.90 -2.80 -6.32
CA ASP A 78 3.08 -3.92 -5.89
C ASP A 78 3.98 -5.04 -5.37
N LEU A 79 4.02 -5.23 -4.05
CA LEU A 79 4.77 -6.35 -3.47
C LEU A 79 3.94 -7.63 -3.55
N PRO A 80 4.59 -8.80 -3.69
CA PRO A 80 3.89 -10.08 -3.58
C PRO A 80 3.08 -10.15 -2.29
N GLY A 81 1.88 -10.70 -2.35
CA GLY A 81 1.06 -10.83 -1.15
C GLY A 81 1.56 -11.94 -0.23
N TYR A 82 1.67 -11.68 1.07
CA TYR A 82 2.07 -12.69 2.05
C TYR A 82 0.91 -13.63 2.42
N GLY A 83 1.25 -14.82 2.93
CA GLY A 83 0.29 -15.90 3.11
C GLY A 83 0.85 -17.06 3.94
N TRP A 84 1.35 -16.76 5.14
CA TRP A 84 2.07 -17.67 6.03
C TRP A 84 1.39 -19.04 6.25
N ALA A 85 0.06 -19.12 6.18
CA ALA A 85 -0.69 -20.34 6.45
C ALA A 85 -0.61 -21.45 5.37
N LYS A 86 -0.19 -21.17 4.13
CA LYS A 86 -0.28 -22.15 3.02
C LYS A 86 0.95 -22.26 2.09
N VAL A 87 2.01 -21.50 2.33
CA VAL A 87 3.24 -21.56 1.52
C VAL A 87 4.36 -22.33 2.22
N SER A 88 5.21 -22.99 1.45
CA SER A 88 6.37 -23.73 1.97
C SER A 88 7.35 -22.79 2.66
N ARG A 89 8.20 -23.32 3.56
CA ARG A 89 9.24 -22.52 4.25
C ARG A 89 10.14 -21.79 3.25
N LYS A 90 10.57 -22.47 2.19
CA LYS A 90 11.40 -21.90 1.12
C LYS A 90 10.74 -20.70 0.41
N GLU A 91 9.43 -20.78 0.15
CA GLU A 91 8.68 -19.68 -0.46
C GLU A 91 8.52 -18.49 0.50
N ARG A 92 8.33 -18.74 1.80
CA ARG A 92 8.32 -17.68 2.83
C ARG A 92 9.67 -16.99 2.89
N ASP A 93 10.76 -17.74 3.00
CA ASP A 93 12.12 -17.18 3.07
C ASP A 93 12.46 -16.39 1.79
N GLY A 94 12.00 -16.86 0.62
CA GLY A 94 12.15 -16.15 -0.65
C GLY A 94 11.37 -14.85 -0.70
N TRP A 95 10.09 -14.87 -0.29
CA TRP A 95 9.26 -13.68 -0.18
C TRP A 95 9.82 -12.68 0.82
N GLN A 96 10.25 -13.16 1.98
CA GLN A 96 10.79 -12.35 3.06
C GLN A 96 12.05 -11.63 2.59
N ARG A 97 13.02 -12.33 2.00
CA ARG A 97 14.21 -11.69 1.41
C ARG A 97 13.88 -10.67 0.33
N LEU A 98 12.87 -10.94 -0.52
CA LEU A 98 12.45 -10.02 -1.57
C LEU A 98 11.84 -8.73 -0.98
N ALA A 99 10.89 -8.89 -0.06
CA ALA A 99 10.17 -7.79 0.55
C ALA A 99 11.07 -6.97 1.48
N GLU A 100 11.78 -7.61 2.40
CA GLU A 100 12.73 -6.93 3.30
C GLU A 100 13.85 -6.24 2.52
N GLY A 101 14.40 -6.91 1.50
CA GLY A 101 15.43 -6.34 0.64
C GLY A 101 14.97 -5.05 -0.04
N TYR A 102 13.76 -5.04 -0.59
CA TYR A 102 13.17 -3.82 -1.17
C TYR A 102 12.88 -2.76 -0.11
N LEU A 103 12.17 -3.13 0.97
CA LEU A 103 11.70 -2.16 1.97
C LEU A 103 12.84 -1.50 2.75
N ALA A 104 13.94 -2.21 2.99
CA ALA A 104 15.07 -1.68 3.76
C ALA A 104 16.09 -0.92 2.88
N ASN A 105 16.20 -1.25 1.59
CA ASN A 105 17.32 -0.77 0.76
C ASN A 105 16.89 0.10 -0.44
N ARG A 106 15.59 0.28 -0.70
CA ARG A 106 15.12 1.10 -1.83
C ARG A 106 15.13 2.58 -1.45
N GLU A 107 16.07 3.34 -2.00
CA GLU A 107 16.22 4.78 -1.75
C GLU A 107 14.98 5.59 -2.15
N GLU A 108 14.29 5.18 -3.22
CA GLU A 108 13.08 5.84 -3.69
C GLU A 108 11.86 5.64 -2.77
N LEU A 109 11.88 4.64 -1.88
CA LEU A 109 10.72 4.29 -1.06
C LEU A 109 10.41 5.38 -0.04
N ARG A 110 9.17 5.90 -0.08
CA ARG A 110 8.70 6.95 0.84
C ARG A 110 7.63 6.49 1.82
N LEU A 111 6.87 5.46 1.46
CA LEU A 111 5.75 4.97 2.26
C LEU A 111 5.42 3.52 1.92
N ALA A 112 5.07 2.75 2.94
CA ALA A 112 4.51 1.41 2.80
C ALA A 112 3.06 1.35 3.29
N PHE A 113 2.14 1.00 2.39
CA PHE A 113 0.77 0.66 2.76
C PHE A 113 0.64 -0.82 3.09
N VAL A 114 0.19 -1.11 4.31
CA VAL A 114 -0.16 -2.47 4.75
C VAL A 114 -1.67 -2.66 4.66
N LEU A 115 -2.11 -3.49 3.72
CA LEU A 115 -3.53 -3.69 3.45
C LEU A 115 -4.15 -4.74 4.37
N GLN A 116 -5.35 -4.44 4.86
CA GLN A 116 -6.16 -5.33 5.69
C GLN A 116 -7.60 -5.43 5.16
N ASP A 117 -8.09 -6.66 4.93
CA ASP A 117 -9.49 -6.89 4.54
C ASP A 117 -10.39 -6.76 5.78
N LEU A 118 -11.33 -5.82 5.77
CA LEU A 118 -12.17 -5.53 6.95
C LEU A 118 -12.89 -6.77 7.50
N ARG A 119 -13.17 -7.77 6.65
CA ARG A 119 -13.88 -9.00 7.03
C ARG A 119 -13.03 -9.96 7.88
N ARG A 120 -11.74 -9.72 8.02
CA ARG A 120 -10.78 -10.58 8.72
C ARG A 120 -10.34 -9.93 10.02
N SER A 121 -10.00 -10.73 11.01
CA SER A 121 -9.26 -10.28 12.20
C SER A 121 -7.90 -9.72 11.81
N TRP A 122 -7.42 -8.73 12.58
CA TRP A 122 -6.00 -8.37 12.56
C TRP A 122 -5.16 -9.60 12.90
N SER A 123 -4.01 -9.78 12.26
CA SER A 123 -3.11 -10.89 12.57
C SER A 123 -1.74 -10.42 13.03
N GLU A 124 -1.04 -11.33 13.70
CA GLU A 124 0.32 -11.11 14.17
C GLU A 124 1.26 -10.76 13.02
N ASP A 125 1.06 -11.34 11.83
CA ASP A 125 1.81 -11.02 10.62
C ASP A 125 1.77 -9.52 10.26
N GLU A 126 0.60 -8.89 10.35
CA GLU A 126 0.47 -7.45 10.09
C GLU A 126 1.17 -6.62 11.18
N SER A 127 1.10 -7.07 12.44
CA SER A 127 1.73 -6.38 13.58
C SER A 127 3.25 -6.42 13.46
N LEU A 128 3.81 -7.59 13.17
CA LEU A 128 5.25 -7.78 12.96
C LEU A 128 5.75 -6.94 11.79
N LEU A 129 5.02 -6.92 10.67
CA LEU A 129 5.39 -6.10 9.52
C LEU A 129 5.42 -4.60 9.86
N LEU A 130 4.40 -4.08 10.54
CA LEU A 130 4.37 -2.66 10.90
C LEU A 130 5.47 -2.28 11.90
N ARG A 131 5.74 -3.14 12.89
CA ARG A 131 6.85 -2.91 13.84
C ARG A 131 8.19 -2.94 13.13
N TRP A 132 8.41 -3.90 12.25
CA TRP A 132 9.62 -3.99 11.44
C TRP A 132 9.81 -2.75 10.56
N LEU A 133 8.75 -2.25 9.91
CA LEU A 133 8.82 -1.00 9.14
C LEU A 133 9.25 0.17 10.03
N ALA A 134 8.68 0.29 11.24
CA ALA A 134 9.07 1.32 12.21
C ALA A 134 10.54 1.19 12.66
N GLU A 135 11.02 -0.03 12.93
CA GLU A 135 12.42 -0.31 13.24
C GLU A 135 13.37 0.08 12.10
N GLN A 136 12.94 -0.08 10.85
CA GLN A 136 13.68 0.35 9.67
C GLN A 136 13.50 1.83 9.32
N SER A 137 12.79 2.61 10.15
CA SER A 137 12.43 4.00 9.87
C SER A 137 11.68 4.19 8.53
N VAL A 138 10.96 3.17 8.08
CA VAL A 138 10.12 3.21 6.89
C VAL A 138 8.70 3.59 7.31
N PRO A 139 8.13 4.71 6.83
CA PRO A 139 6.76 5.08 7.17
C PRO A 139 5.75 4.00 6.73
N GLY A 140 4.90 3.58 7.67
CA GLY A 140 3.90 2.53 7.46
C GLY A 140 2.49 3.01 7.74
N ARG A 141 1.55 2.79 6.81
CA ARG A 141 0.13 3.14 6.99
C ARG A 141 -0.79 1.96 6.69
N VAL A 142 -1.79 1.75 7.54
CA VAL A 142 -2.77 0.67 7.34
C VAL A 142 -3.87 1.15 6.40
N VAL A 143 -4.16 0.35 5.36
CA VAL A 143 -5.30 0.57 4.47
C VAL A 143 -6.29 -0.58 4.59
N VAL A 144 -7.47 -0.26 5.09
CA VAL A 144 -8.56 -1.22 5.26
C VAL A 144 -9.37 -1.29 3.98
N THR A 145 -9.53 -2.49 3.42
CA THR A 145 -10.18 -2.71 2.13
C THR A 145 -11.55 -3.40 2.27
N LYS A 146 -12.30 -3.41 1.16
CA LYS A 146 -13.57 -4.17 0.98
C LYS A 146 -14.66 -3.83 1.98
N THR A 147 -14.71 -2.57 2.42
CA THR A 147 -15.74 -2.11 3.36
C THR A 147 -17.16 -2.22 2.79
N ASP A 148 -17.30 -2.20 1.46
CA ASP A 148 -18.55 -2.44 0.72
C ASP A 148 -19.16 -3.83 0.98
N LYS A 149 -18.36 -4.80 1.43
CA LYS A 149 -18.84 -6.16 1.72
C LYS A 149 -19.58 -6.29 3.05
N LEU A 150 -19.60 -5.24 3.86
CA LEU A 150 -20.34 -5.20 5.13
C LEU A 150 -21.39 -4.09 5.11
N LYS A 151 -22.56 -4.38 5.68
CA LYS A 151 -23.61 -3.38 5.95
C LYS A 151 -23.10 -2.31 6.92
N LEU A 152 -23.67 -1.11 6.87
CA LEU A 152 -23.18 0.08 7.57
C LEU A 152 -22.90 -0.14 9.08
N MET A 153 -23.84 -0.72 9.82
CA MET A 153 -23.66 -0.96 11.26
C MET A 153 -22.51 -1.92 11.56
N LYS A 154 -22.48 -3.06 10.86
CA LYS A 154 -21.40 -4.05 10.99
C LYS A 154 -20.04 -3.51 10.54
N ARG A 155 -20.03 -2.63 9.53
CA ARG A 155 -18.82 -1.90 9.08
C ARG A 155 -18.27 -1.04 10.22
N LYS A 156 -19.10 -0.18 10.82
CA LYS A 156 -18.69 0.68 11.94
C LYS A 156 -18.15 -0.14 13.13
N GLU A 157 -18.88 -1.16 13.53
CA GLU A 157 -18.47 -2.07 14.61
C GLU A 157 -17.12 -2.73 14.30
N ARG A 158 -16.97 -3.29 13.10
CA ARG A 158 -15.76 -3.99 12.70
C ARG A 158 -14.56 -3.05 12.57
N THR A 159 -14.75 -1.84 12.04
CA THR A 159 -13.68 -0.82 11.97
C THR A 159 -13.21 -0.43 13.36
N ARG A 160 -14.14 -0.20 14.31
CA ARG A 160 -13.77 0.10 15.70
C ARG A 160 -12.99 -1.05 16.34
N LYS A 161 -13.47 -2.29 16.16
CA LYS A 161 -12.78 -3.47 16.68
C LYS A 161 -11.39 -3.63 16.06
N LEU A 162 -11.26 -3.40 14.75
CA LEU A 162 -9.99 -3.46 14.06
C LEU A 162 -9.01 -2.39 14.55
N ARG A 163 -9.49 -1.16 14.81
CA ARG A 163 -8.64 -0.12 15.41
C ARG A 163 -8.09 -0.55 16.77
N ALA A 164 -8.94 -1.13 17.63
CA ALA A 164 -8.50 -1.66 18.92
C ALA A 164 -7.52 -2.84 18.78
N GLU A 165 -7.67 -3.68 17.75
CA GLU A 165 -6.74 -4.78 17.46
C GLU A 165 -5.37 -4.28 16.95
N ILE A 166 -5.33 -3.17 16.19
CA ILE A 166 -4.09 -2.54 15.71
C ILE A 166 -3.31 -1.90 16.88
N GLY A 167 -4.04 -1.37 17.86
CA GLY A 167 -3.47 -0.63 18.98
C GLY A 167 -3.18 0.84 18.67
N ASP A 168 -2.62 1.54 19.65
CA ASP A 168 -2.33 2.97 19.57
C ASP A 168 -0.92 3.31 19.09
N ASP A 169 -0.07 2.29 18.92
CA ASP A 169 1.30 2.42 18.39
C ASP A 169 1.35 2.90 16.94
N PHE A 170 0.22 2.83 16.22
CA PHE A 170 0.13 3.16 14.79
C PHE A 170 -0.98 4.17 14.51
N ASP A 171 -0.84 4.90 13.40
CA ASP A 171 -1.85 5.82 12.90
C ASP A 171 -3.21 5.16 12.64
N ASN A 172 -4.25 6.00 12.63
CA ASN A 172 -5.59 5.57 12.26
C ASN A 172 -5.61 4.96 10.85
N PRO A 173 -6.25 3.79 10.67
CA PRO A 173 -6.32 3.12 9.38
C PRO A 173 -7.16 3.90 8.37
N ILE A 174 -6.70 3.93 7.12
CA ILE A 174 -7.45 4.53 6.01
C ILE A 174 -8.48 3.51 5.53
N VAL A 175 -9.77 3.85 5.65
CA VAL A 175 -10.88 2.95 5.34
C VAL A 175 -11.33 3.14 3.89
N THR A 176 -11.28 2.06 3.09
CA THR A 176 -11.48 2.14 1.64
C THR A 176 -12.47 1.14 1.06
N SER A 177 -13.03 1.50 -0.11
CA SER A 177 -13.72 0.58 -1.00
C SER A 177 -13.29 0.85 -2.44
N SER A 178 -12.53 -0.07 -3.03
CA SER A 178 -12.16 0.04 -4.45
C SER A 178 -13.37 -0.02 -5.39
N GLN A 179 -14.47 -0.67 -4.96
CA GLN A 179 -15.68 -0.78 -5.76
C GLN A 179 -16.55 0.48 -5.70
N LYS A 180 -16.57 1.17 -4.56
CA LYS A 180 -17.39 2.37 -4.35
C LYS A 180 -16.63 3.69 -4.52
N GLY A 181 -15.31 3.64 -4.46
CA GLY A 181 -14.44 4.82 -4.48
C GLY A 181 -14.18 5.41 -3.10
N ASP A 182 -14.83 4.92 -2.04
CA ASP A 182 -14.68 5.40 -0.67
C ASP A 182 -13.21 5.41 -0.25
N GLY A 183 -12.73 6.53 0.30
CA GLY A 183 -11.41 6.69 0.90
C GLY A 183 -10.22 6.71 -0.06
N LEU A 184 -10.44 6.61 -1.39
CA LEU A 184 -9.34 6.67 -2.36
C LEU A 184 -8.68 8.05 -2.41
N ASP A 185 -9.44 9.11 -2.14
CA ASP A 185 -8.96 10.49 -1.99
C ASP A 185 -8.00 10.62 -0.81
N VAL A 186 -8.32 9.98 0.33
CA VAL A 186 -7.45 9.95 1.52
C VAL A 186 -6.16 9.19 1.24
N VAL A 187 -6.24 8.03 0.56
CA VAL A 187 -5.05 7.28 0.15
C VAL A 187 -4.15 8.15 -0.74
N TRP A 188 -4.74 8.83 -1.73
CA TRP A 188 -3.98 9.73 -2.61
C TRP A 188 -3.35 10.89 -1.85
N ARG A 189 -4.09 11.55 -0.95
CA ARG A 189 -3.53 12.61 -0.11
C ARG A 189 -2.29 12.12 0.65
N THR A 190 -2.40 10.97 1.31
CA THR A 190 -1.26 10.36 2.02
C THR A 190 -0.11 9.99 1.07
N CYS A 191 -0.37 9.51 -0.16
CA CYS A 191 0.71 9.31 -1.13
C CYS A 191 1.47 10.61 -1.40
N PHE A 192 0.78 11.74 -1.59
CA PHE A 192 1.41 13.02 -1.91
C PHE A 192 2.16 13.62 -0.73
N GLU A 193 1.59 13.54 0.47
CA GLU A 193 2.23 13.96 1.73
C GLU A 193 3.62 13.33 1.89
N PHE A 194 3.74 12.02 1.63
CA PHE A 194 5.01 11.30 1.76
C PHE A 194 5.91 11.39 0.52
N ALA A 195 5.32 11.47 -0.68
CA ALA A 195 6.09 11.55 -1.93
C ALA A 195 6.73 12.93 -2.13
N PHE A 196 6.07 13.99 -1.67
CA PHE A 196 6.47 15.37 -1.90
C PHE A 196 6.29 16.24 -0.63
N PRO A 197 7.05 15.96 0.45
CA PRO A 197 6.87 16.65 1.73
C PRO A 197 7.06 18.17 1.62
N ASP A 198 7.95 18.63 0.74
CA ASP A 198 8.27 20.05 0.57
C ASP A 198 7.16 20.85 -0.16
N LEU A 199 6.23 20.17 -0.84
CA LEU A 199 5.14 20.85 -1.54
C LEU A 199 3.99 21.27 -0.61
N GLU A 200 3.79 20.63 0.53
CA GLU A 200 2.70 20.95 1.47
C GLU A 200 3.13 21.95 2.56
N GLY A 201 4.42 22.01 2.92
CA GLY A 201 4.96 22.99 3.88
C GLY A 201 4.92 24.46 3.41
N SER A 202 4.68 24.72 2.12
CA SER A 202 4.57 26.07 1.57
C SER A 202 3.20 26.74 1.80
N THR A 203 2.20 26.00 2.29
CA THR A 203 0.84 26.56 2.51
C THR A 203 0.57 27.13 3.90
N GLU A 204 1.44 26.89 4.89
CA GLU A 204 1.29 27.47 6.23
C GLU A 204 1.98 28.85 6.39
N GLY A 205 2.98 29.18 5.57
CA GLY A 205 3.69 30.47 5.63
C GLY A 205 2.97 31.68 5.03
N ALA A 206 1.78 31.51 4.46
CA ALA A 206 1.04 32.58 3.77
C ALA A 206 -0.20 33.10 4.53
N ARG A 207 -0.38 32.72 5.81
CA ARG A 207 -1.53 33.12 6.64
C ARG A 207 -1.21 34.00 7.84
N GLU A 208 0.04 34.45 8.01
CA GLU A 208 0.44 35.32 9.12
C GLU A 208 0.77 36.78 8.73
N GLU A 209 0.56 37.17 7.47
CA GLU A 209 0.67 38.58 7.06
C GLU A 209 -0.57 39.04 6.31
N SER A 210 -1.63 39.35 7.06
CA SER A 210 -2.70 40.27 6.63
C SER A 210 -3.53 40.74 7.81
#